data_AF-A0A4U7ESM4-F1
#
_entry.id   AF-A0A4U7ESM4-F1
#
_cell.length_a   1.000
_cell.length_b   1.000
_cell.length_c   1.000
_cell.angle_alpha   90.00
_cell.angle_beta   90.00
_cell.angle_gamma   90.00
#
_symmetry.space_group_name_H-M   'P 1'
#
loop_
_entity.id
_entity.type
_entity.pdbx_description
1 polymer ?
#
loop_
_entity_poly.entity_id
_entity_poly.type
_entity_poly.pdbx_seq_one_letter_code
_entity_poly.pdbx_strand_id
1 'polypeptide(L)'
;MDISRRGVLGGLGAVCAVGAVGFAGAATVTDGEALGGIGGDGPAPAGESNAGDEGPESAAVDADAPFVARLIGDDDTDALLFDASDLDRVKGVFAEDGEFLVQVVLSDDGIDSLRRRLDEAGATDDPAAFVVSMTLDGTEVRRVELDRETVDALTDSEWPGVLTLPFGEESVARSVYDRLADD
;
A
#
# COMPACT_ATOMS: atom_id res chain seq x y z
N MET A 1 29.52 48.02 16.75
CA MET A 1 29.57 47.58 15.35
C MET A 1 28.32 46.77 15.10
N ASP A 2 27.28 47.46 14.64
CA ASP A 2 26.10 46.88 14.04
C ASP A 2 26.50 46.28 12.69
N ILE A 3 26.38 44.95 12.57
CA ILE A 3 26.31 44.28 11.27
C ILE A 3 25.15 43.30 11.35
N SER A 4 24.04 43.73 10.76
CA SER A 4 22.96 42.91 10.22
C SER A 4 23.48 41.64 9.55
N ARG A 5 22.88 40.49 9.90
CA ARG A 5 22.54 39.47 8.90
C ARG A 5 21.08 39.09 9.07
N ARG A 6 20.29 39.81 8.29
CA ARG A 6 18.93 39.52 7.87
C ARG A 6 19.00 38.22 7.05
N GLY A 7 18.58 37.10 7.64
CA GLY A 7 18.34 35.84 6.94
C GLY A 7 16.84 35.67 6.72
N VAL A 8 16.36 36.13 5.57
CA VAL A 8 15.07 35.80 4.96
C VAL A 8 15.38 34.82 3.82
N LEU A 9 14.42 33.94 3.50
CA LEU A 9 14.39 32.88 2.46
C LEU A 9 14.51 31.48 3.08
N GLY A 10 13.59 30.54 2.87
CA GLY A 10 12.39 30.52 2.05
C GLY A 10 11.77 29.12 2.06
N GLY A 11 10.55 29.02 1.54
CA GLY A 11 9.99 27.75 1.07
C GLY A 11 9.20 26.95 2.10
N LEU A 12 7.98 27.41 2.40
CA LEU A 12 6.89 26.55 2.85
C LEU A 12 6.46 25.63 1.69
N GLY A 13 6.28 24.34 2.01
CA GLY A 13 5.29 23.48 1.37
C GLY A 13 5.68 22.82 0.06
N ALA A 14 6.42 21.72 0.11
CA ALA A 14 6.13 20.61 -0.79
C ALA A 14 4.96 19.83 -0.19
N VAL A 15 3.73 20.26 -0.48
CA VAL A 15 2.57 19.38 -0.35
C VAL A 15 2.68 18.40 -1.51
N CYS A 16 3.43 17.31 -1.31
CA CYS A 16 3.28 16.13 -2.15
C CYS A 16 2.00 15.42 -1.72
N ALA A 17 0.84 16.01 -2.02
CA ALA A 17 -0.39 15.25 -2.12
C ALA A 17 -0.34 14.49 -3.46
N VAL A 18 0.57 13.52 -3.55
CA VAL A 18 0.56 12.56 -4.64
C VAL A 18 -0.42 11.48 -4.18
N GLY A 19 -1.60 11.48 -4.80
CA GLY A 19 -2.78 10.73 -4.40
C GLY A 19 -2.53 9.22 -4.40
N ALA A 20 -2.08 8.72 -3.26
CA ALA A 20 -2.22 7.31 -2.97
C ALA A 20 -3.69 7.04 -2.72
N VAL A 21 -4.26 6.07 -3.44
CA VAL A 21 -5.60 5.59 -3.15
C VAL A 21 -5.47 4.69 -1.94
N GLY A 22 -5.93 5.20 -0.81
CA GLY A 22 -6.01 4.47 0.44
C GLY A 22 -7.30 3.66 0.47
N PHE A 23 -7.17 2.37 0.75
CA PHE A 23 -8.32 1.50 1.02
C PHE A 23 -8.88 1.78 2.42
N ALA A 24 -9.53 2.93 2.59
CA ALA A 24 -10.13 3.38 3.84
C ALA A 24 -11.53 2.74 4.02
N GLY A 25 -11.66 1.80 4.96
CA GLY A 25 -12.93 1.11 5.27
C GLY A 25 -12.84 -0.42 5.33
N ALA A 26 -11.70 -0.98 4.91
CA ALA A 26 -11.51 -2.42 4.84
C ALA A 26 -11.41 -3.10 6.22
N ALA A 27 -12.17 -4.19 6.39
CA ALA A 27 -12.02 -5.09 7.52
C ALA A 27 -10.63 -5.72 7.51
N THR A 28 -9.84 -5.49 8.55
CA THR A 28 -8.64 -6.28 8.80
C THR A 28 -9.08 -7.72 9.06
N VAL A 29 -8.86 -8.62 8.10
CA VAL A 29 -8.99 -10.05 8.36
C VAL A 29 -7.76 -10.46 9.15
N THR A 30 -7.86 -10.34 10.46
CA THR A 30 -6.96 -10.97 11.42
C THR A 30 -7.77 -12.06 12.11
N ASP A 31 -8.03 -13.17 11.41
CA ASP A 31 -8.47 -14.39 12.10
C ASP A 31 -7.23 -15.17 12.50
N GLY A 32 -7.09 -15.35 13.81
CA GLY A 32 -5.83 -15.63 14.45
C GLY A 32 -5.39 -17.09 14.36
N GLU A 33 -4.10 -17.27 14.16
CA GLU A 33 -3.35 -18.36 14.78
C GLU A 33 -2.15 -17.77 15.52
N ALA A 34 -2.31 -17.71 16.84
CA ALA A 34 -1.30 -17.27 17.78
C ALA A 34 -0.03 -18.12 17.63
N LEU A 35 1.00 -17.55 16.99
CA LEU A 35 2.37 -17.99 17.22
C LEU A 35 2.78 -17.49 18.60
N GLY A 36 2.56 -18.37 19.58
CA GLY A 36 2.87 -18.15 20.96
C GLY A 36 4.33 -17.77 21.19
N GLY A 37 4.52 -16.61 21.82
CA GLY A 37 5.39 -16.48 22.98
C GLY A 37 6.89 -16.38 22.71
N ILE A 38 7.35 -15.13 22.63
CA ILE A 38 8.54 -14.70 23.37
C ILE A 38 8.33 -13.26 23.84
N GLY A 39 7.86 -13.13 25.07
CA GLY A 39 7.96 -11.86 25.80
C GLY A 39 9.41 -11.53 26.08
N GLY A 40 9.77 -10.27 25.88
CA GLY A 40 11.08 -9.71 26.20
C GLY A 40 10.97 -8.22 26.47
N ASP A 41 10.62 -7.88 27.71
CA ASP A 41 10.78 -6.55 28.31
C ASP A 41 12.23 -6.06 28.11
N GLY A 42 12.43 -4.91 27.45
CA GLY A 42 13.74 -4.31 27.24
C GLY A 42 13.66 -2.88 26.70
N PRO A 43 14.53 -1.96 27.15
CA PRO A 43 14.24 -0.53 27.24
C PRO A 43 14.34 0.22 25.91
N ALA A 44 13.63 1.34 25.83
CA ALA A 44 13.68 2.30 24.73
C ALA A 44 15.12 2.66 24.31
N PRO A 45 15.48 2.58 23.02
CA PRO A 45 16.73 3.15 22.58
C PRO A 45 16.57 4.67 22.41
N ALA A 46 17.31 5.42 23.22
CA ALA A 46 17.86 6.69 22.79
C ALA A 46 18.86 6.39 21.67
N GLY A 47 18.40 6.52 20.43
CA GLY A 47 19.20 6.40 19.21
C GLY A 47 19.16 7.72 18.47
N GLU A 48 20.27 8.44 18.51
CA GLU A 48 20.52 9.64 17.73
C GLU A 48 20.52 9.27 16.23
N SER A 49 19.37 9.43 15.57
CA SER A 49 19.29 9.29 14.11
C SER A 49 19.71 10.60 13.47
N ASN A 50 20.92 10.60 12.95
CA ASN A 50 21.42 11.57 11.99
C ASN A 50 20.44 11.56 10.80
N ALA A 51 19.50 12.51 10.77
CA ALA A 51 18.47 12.64 9.75
C ALA A 51 19.10 13.03 8.41
N GLY A 52 19.62 12.03 7.70
CA GLY A 52 19.61 12.02 6.25
C GLY A 52 18.16 11.96 5.80
N ASP A 53 17.88 12.70 4.73
CA ASP A 53 16.61 12.71 4.00
C ASP A 53 16.39 11.33 3.34
N GLU A 54 16.12 10.30 4.14
CA GLU A 54 15.78 8.96 3.68
C GLU A 54 14.28 8.79 3.90
N GLY A 55 13.52 8.90 2.82
CA GLY A 55 12.12 8.51 2.80
C GLY A 55 11.92 7.03 3.19
N PRO A 56 10.68 6.53 3.25
CA PRO A 56 10.41 5.13 3.57
C PRO A 56 11.24 4.18 2.70
N GLU A 57 11.75 3.09 3.30
CA GLU A 57 12.60 2.08 2.62
C GLU A 57 11.96 1.68 1.29
N SER A 58 12.63 1.85 0.15
CA SER A 58 12.06 1.50 -1.16
C SER A 58 12.89 0.40 -1.80
N ALA A 59 12.22 -0.64 -2.31
CA ALA A 59 12.84 -1.75 -3.02
C ALA A 59 12.14 -1.99 -4.37
N ALA A 60 12.88 -2.58 -5.32
CA ALA A 60 12.27 -3.18 -6.50
C ALA A 60 11.42 -4.38 -6.06
N VAL A 61 10.42 -4.74 -6.87
CA VAL A 61 9.58 -5.90 -6.58
C VAL A 61 10.14 -7.17 -7.20
N ASP A 62 10.18 -8.26 -6.42
CA ASP A 62 10.33 -9.62 -6.92
C ASP A 62 9.04 -10.00 -7.67
N ALA A 63 9.11 -10.02 -9.00
CA ALA A 63 7.96 -10.30 -9.87
C ALA A 63 7.41 -11.74 -9.71
N ASP A 64 8.18 -12.65 -9.12
CA ASP A 64 7.77 -14.02 -8.80
C ASP A 64 7.22 -14.14 -7.36
N ALA A 65 7.13 -13.03 -6.62
CA ALA A 65 6.58 -13.03 -5.28
C ALA A 65 5.12 -13.53 -5.30
N PRO A 66 4.71 -14.39 -4.34
CA PRO A 66 3.40 -15.02 -4.31
C PRO A 66 2.31 -14.07 -3.79
N PHE A 67 2.26 -12.84 -4.33
CA PHE A 67 1.29 -11.81 -3.99
C PHE A 67 0.27 -11.65 -5.12
N VAL A 68 -1.01 -11.77 -4.77
CA VAL A 68 -2.12 -11.73 -5.75
C VAL A 68 -3.28 -10.92 -5.19
N ALA A 69 -3.76 -9.95 -5.96
CA ALA A 69 -5.02 -9.26 -5.75
C ALA A 69 -6.08 -9.79 -6.71
N ARG A 70 -7.19 -10.28 -6.17
CA ARG A 70 -8.33 -10.80 -6.92
C ARG A 70 -9.57 -9.94 -6.71
N LEU A 71 -10.35 -9.79 -7.76
CA LEU A 71 -11.64 -9.11 -7.74
C LEU A 71 -12.74 -10.16 -7.60
N ILE A 72 -13.46 -10.10 -6.48
CA ILE A 72 -14.57 -10.99 -6.15
C ILE A 72 -15.87 -10.21 -6.28
N GLY A 73 -16.81 -10.67 -7.10
CA GLY A 73 -18.14 -10.05 -7.25
C GLY A 73 -19.25 -10.92 -6.67
N ASP A 74 -20.39 -10.29 -6.36
CA ASP A 74 -21.58 -11.00 -5.85
C ASP A 74 -22.19 -11.98 -6.88
N ASP A 75 -21.90 -11.81 -8.17
CA ASP A 75 -22.37 -12.64 -9.29
C ASP A 75 -21.40 -13.81 -9.59
N ASP A 76 -20.77 -14.36 -8.56
CA ASP A 76 -19.73 -15.41 -8.63
C ASP A 76 -18.47 -15.00 -9.44
N THR A 77 -18.29 -13.71 -9.75
CA THR A 77 -17.08 -13.20 -10.39
C THR A 77 -15.88 -13.45 -9.51
N ASP A 78 -14.84 -14.07 -10.06
CA ASP A 78 -13.58 -14.31 -9.37
C ASP A 78 -12.40 -14.20 -10.35
N ALA A 79 -11.90 -12.97 -10.50
CA ALA A 79 -10.90 -12.62 -11.51
C ALA A 79 -9.59 -12.11 -10.89
N LEU A 80 -8.48 -12.31 -11.58
CA LEU A 80 -7.22 -11.63 -11.23
C LEU A 80 -7.38 -10.13 -11.48
N LEU A 81 -7.03 -9.30 -10.48
CA LEU A 81 -6.98 -7.85 -10.62
C LEU A 81 -5.55 -7.38 -10.91
N PHE A 82 -4.57 -7.83 -10.12
CA PHE A 82 -3.14 -7.67 -10.37
C PHE A 82 -2.32 -8.63 -9.51
N ASP A 83 -1.08 -8.90 -9.87
CA ASP A 83 -0.12 -9.68 -9.08
C ASP A 83 1.23 -8.96 -8.96
N ALA A 84 2.23 -9.61 -8.33
CA ALA A 84 3.55 -9.03 -8.15
C ALA A 84 4.24 -8.60 -9.46
N SER A 85 3.94 -9.27 -10.58
CA SER A 85 4.53 -8.92 -11.88
C SER A 85 4.00 -7.61 -12.47
N ASP A 86 2.84 -7.15 -12.01
CA ASP A 86 2.26 -5.86 -12.38
C ASP A 86 2.90 -4.69 -11.57
N LEU A 87 3.72 -4.98 -10.55
CA LEU A 87 4.34 -3.99 -9.65
C LEU A 87 5.73 -3.56 -10.11
N ASP A 88 6.05 -2.28 -9.92
CA ASP A 88 7.37 -1.68 -10.18
C ASP A 88 8.20 -1.58 -8.89
N ARG A 89 7.58 -1.08 -7.80
CA ARG A 89 8.27 -0.84 -6.52
C ARG A 89 7.38 -1.11 -5.33
N VAL A 90 7.99 -1.53 -4.23
CA VAL A 90 7.39 -1.54 -2.89
C VAL A 90 8.10 -0.52 -2.01
N LYS A 91 7.33 0.23 -1.24
CA LYS A 91 7.81 1.20 -0.25
C LYS A 91 7.40 0.74 1.15
N GLY A 92 8.35 0.96 2.05
CA GLY A 92 8.48 0.34 3.36
C GLY A 92 7.35 0.65 4.31
N VAL A 93 7.41 -0.01 5.46
CA VAL A 93 6.38 0.10 6.49
C VAL A 93 6.50 1.45 7.19
N PHE A 94 5.49 2.29 7.09
CA PHE A 94 5.38 3.52 7.89
C PHE A 94 4.11 3.46 8.74
N ALA A 95 4.21 3.94 9.97
CA ALA A 95 3.07 4.01 10.88
C ALA A 95 2.29 5.31 10.64
N GLU A 96 0.98 5.20 10.39
CA GLU A 96 0.07 6.34 10.21
C GLU A 96 -1.25 6.03 10.92
N ASP A 97 -1.77 6.97 11.71
CA ASP A 97 -3.02 6.85 12.46
C ASP A 97 -3.21 5.55 13.30
N GLY A 98 -2.09 4.93 13.72
CA GLY A 98 -2.09 3.70 14.52
C GLY A 98 -2.11 2.41 13.69
N GLU A 99 -2.02 2.52 12.37
CA GLU A 99 -1.89 1.41 11.41
C GLU A 99 -0.48 1.40 10.81
N PHE A 100 -0.11 0.25 10.24
CA PHE A 100 1.15 0.06 9.54
C PHE A 100 0.87 -0.02 8.04
N LEU A 101 1.44 0.92 7.28
CA LEU A 101 1.15 1.09 5.87
C LEU A 101 2.30 0.56 5.02
N VAL A 102 1.98 -0.26 4.02
CA VAL A 102 2.89 -0.60 2.91
C VAL A 102 2.36 0.07 1.66
N GLN A 103 3.22 0.75 0.91
CA GLN A 103 2.84 1.32 -0.37
C GLN A 103 3.39 0.44 -1.49
N VAL A 104 2.53 0.03 -2.43
CA VAL A 104 2.96 -0.61 -3.68
C VAL A 104 2.73 0.34 -4.85
N VAL A 105 3.65 0.31 -5.80
CA VAL A 105 3.60 1.11 -7.02
C VAL A 105 3.47 0.15 -8.19
N LEU A 106 2.37 0.28 -8.94
CA LEU A 106 2.16 -0.47 -10.17
C LEU A 106 3.07 0.08 -11.27
N SER A 107 3.53 -0.81 -12.14
CA SER A 107 4.10 -0.43 -13.43
C SER A 107 3.03 0.20 -14.34
N ASP A 108 3.43 0.94 -15.37
CA ASP A 108 2.46 1.51 -16.33
C ASP A 108 1.57 0.42 -16.96
N ASP A 109 2.16 -0.71 -17.36
CA ASP A 109 1.43 -1.88 -17.88
C ASP A 109 0.47 -2.48 -16.82
N GLY A 110 0.88 -2.47 -15.55
CA GLY A 110 0.06 -2.89 -14.42
C GLY A 110 -1.14 -1.98 -14.20
N ILE A 111 -0.96 -0.65 -14.28
CA ILE A 111 -2.05 0.34 -14.18
C ILE A 111 -3.07 0.10 -15.29
N ASP A 112 -2.62 -0.01 -16.53
CA ASP A 112 -3.49 -0.24 -17.68
C ASP A 112 -4.23 -1.57 -17.56
N SER A 113 -3.55 -2.63 -17.10
CA SER A 113 -4.16 -3.94 -16.87
C SER A 113 -5.20 -3.91 -15.75
N LEU A 114 -4.92 -3.24 -14.63
CA LEU A 114 -5.85 -3.08 -13.52
C LEU A 114 -7.12 -2.35 -13.98
N ARG A 115 -6.97 -1.21 -14.67
CA ARG A 115 -8.12 -0.43 -15.18
C ARG A 115 -8.97 -1.24 -16.14
N ARG A 116 -8.33 -1.94 -17.08
CA ARG A 116 -9.01 -2.82 -18.03
C ARG A 116 -9.76 -3.95 -17.31
N ARG A 117 -9.16 -4.60 -16.31
CA ARG A 117 -9.78 -5.69 -15.55
C ARG A 117 -10.98 -5.21 -14.71
N LEU A 118 -10.92 -4.00 -14.14
CA LEU A 118 -12.06 -3.38 -13.46
C LEU A 118 -13.23 -3.12 -14.42
N ASP A 119 -12.93 -2.56 -15.60
CA ASP A 119 -13.93 -2.28 -16.64
C ASP A 119 -14.55 -3.57 -17.19
N GLU A 120 -13.72 -4.56 -17.55
CA GLU A 120 -14.16 -5.87 -18.06
C GLU A 120 -15.06 -6.62 -17.06
N ALA A 121 -14.82 -6.45 -15.75
CA ALA A 121 -15.63 -7.02 -14.70
C ALA A 121 -16.92 -6.23 -14.41
N GLY A 122 -17.05 -5.00 -14.91
CA GLY A 122 -18.18 -4.10 -14.60
C GLY A 122 -18.06 -3.38 -13.26
N ALA A 123 -16.88 -3.39 -12.62
CA ALA A 123 -16.64 -2.69 -11.37
C ALA A 123 -16.67 -1.16 -11.51
N THR A 124 -16.49 -0.64 -12.73
CA THR A 124 -16.69 0.78 -13.06
C THR A 124 -18.17 1.18 -13.04
N ASP A 125 -19.05 0.27 -13.45
CA ASP A 125 -20.50 0.50 -13.50
C ASP A 125 -21.17 0.28 -12.14
N ASP A 126 -20.82 -0.78 -11.42
CA ASP A 126 -21.38 -1.10 -10.09
C ASP A 126 -20.30 -1.55 -9.08
N PRO A 127 -19.47 -0.60 -8.59
CA PRO A 127 -18.32 -0.92 -7.75
C PRO A 127 -18.69 -1.62 -6.44
N ALA A 128 -19.84 -1.26 -5.85
CA ALA A 128 -20.30 -1.80 -4.57
C ALA A 128 -20.63 -3.29 -4.62
N ALA A 129 -20.77 -3.88 -5.81
CA ALA A 129 -20.96 -5.33 -6.00
C ALA A 129 -19.65 -6.13 -5.95
N PHE A 130 -18.50 -5.46 -5.73
CA PHE A 130 -17.18 -6.07 -5.80
C PHE A 130 -16.32 -5.82 -4.57
N VAL A 131 -15.45 -6.79 -4.31
CA VAL A 131 -14.49 -6.81 -3.22
C VAL A 131 -13.14 -7.24 -3.76
N VAL A 132 -12.08 -6.50 -3.43
CA VAL A 132 -10.70 -6.89 -3.72
C VAL A 132 -10.17 -7.72 -2.56
N SER A 133 -9.85 -8.99 -2.81
CA SER A 133 -9.15 -9.88 -1.87
C SER A 133 -7.68 -9.97 -2.26
N MET A 134 -6.79 -9.59 -1.34
CA MET A 134 -5.35 -9.66 -1.53
C MET A 134 -4.78 -10.80 -0.70
N THR A 135 -3.95 -11.61 -1.33
CA THR A 135 -3.34 -12.78 -0.73
C THR A 135 -1.82 -12.74 -0.87
N LEU A 136 -1.12 -13.23 0.16
CA LEU A 136 0.32 -13.51 0.14
C LEU A 136 0.52 -14.98 0.48
N ASP A 137 1.23 -15.73 -0.36
CA ASP A 137 1.40 -17.19 -0.21
C ASP A 137 0.04 -17.92 -0.08
N GLY A 138 -0.99 -17.41 -0.76
CA GLY A 138 -2.37 -17.92 -0.71
C GLY A 138 -3.13 -17.62 0.59
N THR A 139 -2.52 -16.92 1.54
CA THR A 139 -3.17 -16.44 2.77
C THR A 139 -3.78 -15.07 2.52
N GLU A 140 -5.08 -14.90 2.77
CA GLU A 140 -5.72 -13.58 2.67
C GLU A 140 -5.12 -12.64 3.71
N VAL A 141 -4.44 -11.60 3.22
CA VAL A 141 -3.82 -10.56 4.06
C VAL A 141 -4.68 -9.31 4.14
N ARG A 142 -5.56 -9.10 3.15
CA ARG A 142 -6.46 -7.94 3.12
C ARG A 142 -7.69 -8.20 2.26
N ARG A 143 -8.80 -7.59 2.67
CA ARG A 143 -10.05 -7.56 1.90
C ARG A 143 -10.58 -6.15 1.87
N VAL A 144 -10.95 -5.64 0.69
CA VAL A 144 -11.45 -4.28 0.53
C VAL A 144 -12.71 -4.25 -0.32
N GLU A 145 -13.80 -3.74 0.24
CA GLU A 145 -15.00 -3.40 -0.53
C GLU A 145 -14.71 -2.22 -1.46
N LEU A 146 -15.19 -2.30 -2.70
CA LEU A 146 -15.04 -1.22 -3.66
C LEU A 146 -16.21 -0.25 -3.56
N ASP A 147 -15.88 1.03 -3.53
CA ASP A 147 -16.84 2.12 -3.66
C ASP A 147 -16.57 2.91 -4.93
N ARG A 148 -17.58 3.68 -5.36
CA ARG A 148 -17.46 4.52 -6.56
C ARG A 148 -16.30 5.51 -6.47
N GLU A 149 -16.09 6.13 -5.31
CA GLU A 149 -14.95 7.03 -5.12
C GLU A 149 -13.61 6.33 -5.33
N THR A 150 -13.46 5.12 -4.80
CA THR A 150 -12.24 4.31 -4.94
C THR A 150 -12.01 3.92 -6.40
N VAL A 151 -13.04 3.41 -7.10
CA VAL A 151 -12.89 3.00 -8.50
C VAL A 151 -12.67 4.19 -9.42
N ASP A 152 -13.34 5.32 -9.20
CA ASP A 152 -13.09 6.56 -9.94
C ASP A 152 -11.64 7.02 -9.74
N ALA A 153 -11.11 6.98 -8.52
CA ALA A 153 -9.72 7.34 -8.25
C ALA A 153 -8.70 6.37 -8.91
N LEU A 154 -8.98 5.07 -8.94
CA LEU A 154 -8.11 4.07 -9.59
C LEU A 154 -8.16 4.16 -11.13
N THR A 155 -9.29 4.61 -11.68
CA THR A 155 -9.48 4.76 -13.13
C THR A 155 -9.12 6.15 -13.65
N ASP A 156 -8.91 7.12 -12.76
CA ASP A 156 -8.47 8.46 -13.11
C ASP A 156 -7.10 8.42 -13.81
N SER A 157 -6.98 9.09 -14.96
CA SER A 157 -5.75 9.09 -15.76
C SER A 157 -4.55 9.76 -15.08
N GLU A 158 -4.79 10.62 -14.08
CA GLU A 158 -3.76 11.29 -13.30
C GLU A 158 -3.27 10.44 -12.12
N TRP A 159 -3.94 9.31 -11.82
CA TRP A 159 -3.50 8.41 -10.75
C TRP A 159 -2.15 7.76 -11.09
N PRO A 160 -1.13 7.91 -10.23
CA PRO A 160 0.24 7.46 -10.51
C PRO A 160 0.49 5.97 -10.20
N GLY A 161 -0.56 5.16 -10.04
CA GLY A 161 -0.42 3.73 -9.76
C GLY A 161 0.01 3.38 -8.33
N VAL A 162 -0.15 4.30 -7.37
CA VAL A 162 0.24 4.08 -5.97
C VAL A 162 -0.96 3.59 -5.15
N LEU A 163 -0.83 2.40 -4.57
CA LEU A 163 -1.79 1.82 -3.63
C LEU A 163 -1.19 1.82 -2.22
N THR A 164 -1.96 2.31 -1.24
CA THR A 164 -1.60 2.21 0.17
C THR A 164 -2.34 1.06 0.81
N LEU A 165 -1.60 0.12 1.39
CA LEU A 165 -2.09 -1.09 2.04
C LEU A 165 -1.95 -0.95 3.57
N PRO A 166 -3.03 -0.65 4.30
CA PRO A 166 -3.01 -0.60 5.75
C PRO A 166 -3.11 -1.99 6.40
N PHE A 167 -2.30 -2.20 7.43
CA PHE A 167 -2.26 -3.40 8.27
C PHE A 167 -2.39 -3.04 9.74
N GLY A 168 -3.11 -3.87 10.50
CA GLY A 168 -3.26 -3.69 11.95
C GLY A 168 -2.02 -4.11 12.75
N GLU A 169 -1.09 -4.87 12.14
CA GLU A 169 0.11 -5.40 12.80
C GLU A 169 1.36 -5.11 11.97
N GLU A 170 2.38 -4.53 12.62
CA GLU A 170 3.67 -4.22 11.99
C GLU A 170 4.33 -5.46 11.38
N SER A 171 4.26 -6.60 12.08
CA SER A 171 4.86 -7.85 11.63
C SER A 171 4.26 -8.35 10.31
N VAL A 172 2.97 -8.10 10.08
CA VAL A 172 2.31 -8.44 8.82
C VAL A 172 2.75 -7.49 7.72
N ALA A 173 2.73 -6.18 7.99
CA ALA A 173 3.21 -5.16 7.04
C ALA A 173 4.67 -5.42 6.62
N ARG A 174 5.54 -5.73 7.60
CA ARG A 174 6.94 -6.06 7.37
C ARG A 174 7.08 -7.34 6.54
N SER A 175 6.31 -8.38 6.86
CA SER A 175 6.34 -9.64 6.10
C SER A 175 5.92 -9.45 4.64
N VAL A 176 4.90 -8.61 4.38
CA VAL A 176 4.49 -8.25 3.02
C VAL A 176 5.59 -7.48 2.30
N TYR A 177 6.18 -6.48 2.95
CA TYR A 177 7.31 -5.72 2.39
C TYR A 177 8.49 -6.62 2.05
N ASP A 178 8.98 -7.39 3.02
CA ASP A 178 10.14 -8.27 2.87
C ASP A 178 9.89 -9.38 1.83
N ARG A 179 8.63 -9.76 1.58
CA ARG A 179 8.30 -10.73 0.53
C ARG A 179 8.15 -10.15 -0.86
N LEU A 180 7.74 -8.90 -0.97
CA LEU A 180 7.66 -8.22 -2.25
C LEU A 180 9.02 -7.67 -2.67
N ALA A 181 9.89 -7.30 -1.73
CA ALA A 181 11.18 -6.73 -2.04
C ALA A 181 12.13 -7.77 -2.70
N ASP A 182 12.71 -7.38 -3.83
CA ASP A 182 13.85 -8.08 -4.46
C ASP A 182 15.16 -7.67 -3.74
N ASP A 183 15.95 -8.65 -3.27
CA ASP A 183 17.18 -8.48 -2.47
C ASP A 183 18.44 -8.21 -3.31
#